data_AF-A0A2G1Z7I4-F1
#
_entry.id   AF-A0A2G1Z7I4-F1
#
_cell.length_a   1.000
_cell.length_b   1.000
_cell.length_c   1.000
_cell.angle_alpha   90.00
_cell.angle_beta   90.00
_cell.angle_gamma   90.00
#
_symmetry.space_group_name_H-M   'P 1'
#
loop_
_entity.id
_entity.type
_entity.pdbx_description
1 polymer ?
#
loop_
_entity_poly.entity_id
_entity_poly.type
_entity_poly.pdbx_seq_one_letter_code
_entity_poly.pdbx_strand_id
1 'polypeptide(L)'
;MSKNVANTENTAKPEKDRPWLFRTYSGHSSAKASNELYKTNLARGQTGLSVAFDLPTQTGYDSDHTLARGEVGKVGVPICHLGDMRTLFEDIPLEKMNTSMTINATSAWLLALYVAVAE
;
A
#
# COMPACT_ATOMS: atom_id res chain seq x y z
N MET A 1 57.32 37.06 11.39
CA MET A 1 56.63 35.92 12.03
C MET A 1 55.13 36.15 11.94
N SER A 2 54.46 35.59 10.93
CA SER A 2 52.99 35.56 10.88
C SER A 2 52.57 34.11 10.83
N LYS A 3 51.81 33.67 11.84
CA LYS A 3 51.39 32.27 12.01
C LYS A 3 50.33 31.95 10.96
N ASN A 4 50.60 30.97 10.11
CA ASN A 4 49.58 30.34 9.26
C ASN A 4 48.58 29.62 10.16
N VAL A 5 47.35 30.14 10.22
CA VAL A 5 46.20 29.42 10.77
C VAL A 5 45.76 28.44 9.69
N ALA A 6 46.07 27.16 9.89
CA ALA A 6 45.58 26.10 9.03
C ALA A 6 44.05 26.01 9.19
N ASN A 7 43.33 26.38 8.14
CA ASN A 7 41.89 26.20 8.03
C ASN A 7 41.65 24.70 7.81
N THR A 8 41.35 23.95 8.88
CA THR A 8 40.93 22.56 8.77
C THR A 8 39.50 22.54 8.24
N GLU A 9 39.37 22.45 6.91
CA GLU A 9 38.09 22.21 6.26
C GLU A 9 37.57 20.82 6.68
N ASN A 10 36.48 20.85 7.43
CA ASN A 10 35.74 19.67 7.86
C ASN A 10 35.10 19.01 6.62
N THR A 11 35.80 18.03 6.05
CA THR A 11 35.34 17.23 4.91
C THR A 11 34.43 16.09 5.39
N ALA A 12 33.27 16.46 5.97
CA ALA A 12 32.23 15.47 6.25
C ALA A 12 31.72 14.90 4.91
N LYS A 13 31.88 13.58 4.70
CA LYS A 13 31.33 12.89 3.53
C LYS A 13 29.80 13.05 3.53
N PRO A 14 29.16 13.29 2.36
CA PRO A 14 27.71 13.37 2.28
C PRO A 14 27.09 12.05 2.74
N GLU A 15 26.09 12.15 3.60
CA GLU A 15 25.31 11.00 4.06
C GLU A 15 24.61 10.35 2.86
N LYS A 16 24.62 9.02 2.79
CA LYS A 16 23.97 8.30 1.70
C LYS A 16 22.46 8.35 1.89
N ASP A 17 21.76 8.69 0.81
CA ASP A 17 20.30 8.60 0.78
C ASP A 17 19.81 7.18 1.09
N ARG A 18 18.63 7.10 1.73
CA ARG A 18 17.95 5.83 1.95
C ARG A 18 17.54 5.21 0.61
N PRO A 19 17.60 3.87 0.48
CA PRO A 19 17.18 3.21 -0.75
C PRO A 19 15.68 3.41 -1.01
N TRP A 20 15.30 3.29 -2.27
CA TRP A 20 13.91 3.33 -2.73
C TRP A 20 13.07 2.21 -2.11
N LEU A 21 11.77 2.44 -1.96
CA LEU A 21 10.82 1.42 -1.54
C LEU A 21 10.51 0.46 -2.69
N PHE A 22 10.52 -0.84 -2.40
CA PHE A 22 10.00 -1.87 -3.30
C PHE A 22 8.53 -2.08 -2.98
N ARG A 23 7.66 -1.69 -3.92
CA ARG A 23 6.21 -1.71 -3.74
C ARG A 23 5.52 -2.25 -4.98
N THR A 24 5.26 -3.54 -4.99
CA THR A 24 4.57 -4.19 -6.11
C THR A 24 3.09 -3.84 -6.09
N TYR A 25 2.61 -3.30 -7.21
CA TYR A 25 1.18 -3.11 -7.45
C TYR A 25 0.48 -4.46 -7.59
N SER A 26 -0.41 -4.78 -6.65
CA SER A 26 -1.01 -6.10 -6.55
C SER A 26 -2.37 -6.12 -5.84
N GLY A 27 -3.19 -7.10 -6.22
CA GLY A 27 -4.54 -7.33 -5.72
C GLY A 27 -5.31 -8.11 -6.79
N HIS A 28 -5.98 -9.19 -6.42
CA HIS A 28 -6.82 -9.96 -7.34
C HIS A 28 -7.75 -10.91 -6.57
N SER A 29 -8.78 -11.40 -7.26
CA SER A 29 -9.72 -12.42 -6.77
C SER A 29 -10.50 -11.98 -5.53
N SER A 30 -9.94 -12.15 -4.34
CA SER A 30 -10.61 -11.86 -3.06
C SER A 30 -9.66 -11.16 -2.10
N ALA A 31 -10.21 -10.54 -1.05
CA ALA A 31 -9.43 -9.93 0.02
C ALA A 31 -8.44 -10.94 0.65
N LYS A 32 -8.91 -12.17 0.91
CA LYS A 32 -8.06 -13.25 1.46
C LYS A 32 -6.93 -13.65 0.51
N ALA A 33 -7.23 -13.89 -0.76
CA ALA A 33 -6.19 -14.24 -1.74
C ALA A 33 -5.15 -13.11 -1.91
N SER A 34 -5.60 -11.86 -1.87
CA SER A 34 -4.71 -10.69 -1.94
C SER A 34 -3.86 -10.55 -0.67
N ASN A 35 -4.40 -10.83 0.52
CA ASN A 35 -3.63 -10.86 1.77
C ASN A 35 -2.50 -11.90 1.71
N GLU A 36 -2.78 -13.13 1.27
CA GLU A 36 -1.77 -14.18 1.13
C GLU A 36 -0.66 -13.78 0.14
N LEU A 37 -1.03 -13.12 -0.96
CA LEU A 37 -0.08 -12.55 -1.91
C LEU A 37 0.79 -11.46 -1.25
N TYR A 38 0.21 -10.57 -0.45
CA TYR A 38 0.95 -9.53 0.26
C TYR A 38 1.94 -10.13 1.25
N LYS A 39 1.50 -11.07 2.09
CA LYS A 39 2.35 -11.80 3.04
C LYS A 39 3.51 -12.50 2.32
N THR A 40 3.22 -13.16 1.19
CA THR A 40 4.25 -13.82 0.35
C THR A 40 5.27 -12.82 -0.19
N ASN A 41 4.83 -11.67 -0.69
CA ASN A 41 5.72 -10.65 -1.24
C ASN A 41 6.58 -9.98 -0.16
N LEU A 42 5.99 -9.68 1.01
CA LEU A 42 6.71 -9.15 2.16
C LEU A 42 7.79 -10.13 2.64
N ALA A 43 7.47 -11.43 2.73
CA ALA A 43 8.45 -12.47 3.07
C ALA A 43 9.60 -12.59 2.04
N ARG A 44 9.38 -12.13 0.80
CA ARG A 44 10.38 -12.10 -0.28
C ARG A 44 11.15 -10.77 -0.37
N GLY A 45 10.99 -9.88 0.61
CA GLY A 45 11.76 -8.63 0.69
C GLY A 45 11.06 -7.39 0.11
N GLN A 46 9.77 -7.47 -0.23
CA GLN A 46 8.98 -6.27 -0.50
C GLN A 46 8.91 -5.40 0.77
N THR A 47 9.01 -4.08 0.62
CA THR A 47 9.14 -3.13 1.74
C THR A 47 7.95 -2.17 1.88
N GLY A 48 6.96 -2.26 0.99
CA GLY A 48 5.70 -1.55 1.11
C GLY A 48 4.61 -2.21 0.28
N LEU A 49 3.35 -1.83 0.47
CA LEU A 49 2.20 -2.37 -0.24
C LEU A 49 1.63 -1.36 -1.24
N SER A 50 1.17 -1.83 -2.40
CA SER A 50 0.39 -1.03 -3.36
C SER A 50 -0.83 -1.83 -3.79
N VAL A 51 -2.01 -1.39 -3.35
CA VAL A 51 -3.27 -2.12 -3.52
C VAL A 51 -3.92 -1.79 -4.86
N ALA A 52 -4.22 -2.83 -5.64
CA ALA A 52 -5.02 -2.78 -6.84
C ALA A 52 -6.47 -3.19 -6.54
N PHE A 53 -7.44 -2.30 -6.74
CA PHE A 53 -8.87 -2.58 -6.53
C PHE A 53 -9.55 -3.03 -7.82
N ASP A 54 -10.60 -3.84 -7.70
CA ASP A 54 -11.38 -4.24 -8.87
C ASP A 54 -12.23 -3.08 -9.44
N LEU A 55 -12.81 -3.29 -10.63
CA LEU A 55 -13.57 -2.24 -11.30
C LEU A 55 -14.81 -1.79 -10.52
N PRO A 56 -15.63 -2.68 -9.91
CA PRO A 56 -16.73 -2.29 -9.04
C PRO A 56 -16.31 -1.36 -7.89
N THR A 57 -15.25 -1.72 -7.15
CA THR A 57 -14.72 -0.89 -6.04
C THR A 57 -14.24 0.48 -6.55
N GLN A 58 -13.61 0.52 -7.71
CA GLN A 58 -13.16 1.77 -8.35
C GLN A 58 -14.31 2.68 -8.79
N THR A 59 -15.45 2.08 -9.15
CA THR A 59 -16.62 2.79 -9.69
C THR A 59 -17.74 3.00 -8.67
N GLY A 60 -17.57 2.49 -7.44
CA GLY A 60 -18.50 2.72 -6.34
C GLY A 60 -19.70 1.77 -6.30
N TYR A 61 -19.54 0.56 -6.85
CA TYR A 61 -20.55 -0.49 -6.77
C TYR A 61 -20.12 -1.60 -5.81
N ASP A 62 -21.08 -2.06 -5.00
CA ASP A 62 -20.94 -3.30 -4.25
C ASP A 62 -20.90 -4.51 -5.20
N SER A 63 -20.32 -5.62 -4.72
CA SER A 63 -20.11 -6.82 -5.53
C SER A 63 -21.41 -7.49 -6.00
N ASP A 64 -22.53 -7.27 -5.31
CA ASP A 64 -23.85 -7.78 -5.66
C ASP A 64 -24.65 -6.84 -6.58
N HIS A 65 -24.11 -5.64 -6.87
CA HIS A 65 -24.76 -4.70 -7.78
C HIS A 65 -24.82 -5.27 -9.21
N THR A 66 -25.93 -5.04 -9.90
CA THR A 66 -26.17 -5.60 -11.25
C THR A 66 -25.09 -5.22 -12.26
N LEU A 67 -24.55 -4.00 -12.16
CA LEU A 67 -23.46 -3.49 -13.01
C LEU A 67 -22.07 -4.02 -12.65
N ALA A 68 -21.90 -4.64 -11.46
CA ALA A 68 -20.62 -5.22 -11.04
C ALA A 68 -20.38 -6.63 -11.63
N ARG A 69 -21.45 -7.28 -12.11
CA ARG A 69 -21.42 -8.67 -12.55
C ARG A 69 -20.35 -8.91 -13.62
N GLY A 70 -19.46 -9.86 -13.34
CA GLY A 70 -18.37 -10.27 -14.25
C GLY A 70 -17.07 -9.49 -14.09
N GLU A 71 -17.06 -8.42 -13.29
CA GLU A 71 -15.86 -7.60 -13.04
C GLU A 71 -15.35 -7.70 -11.59
N VAL A 72 -16.16 -8.27 -10.68
CA VAL A 72 -15.79 -8.54 -9.29
C VAL A 72 -14.51 -9.38 -9.22
N GLY A 73 -13.48 -8.84 -8.57
CA GLY A 73 -12.21 -9.53 -8.35
C GLY A 73 -11.34 -9.81 -9.58
N LYS A 74 -11.73 -9.33 -10.77
CA LYS A 74 -11.09 -9.69 -12.05
C LYS A 74 -9.75 -8.99 -12.28
N VAL A 75 -9.69 -7.71 -11.95
CA VAL A 75 -8.52 -6.84 -12.19
C VAL A 75 -7.91 -6.29 -10.91
N GLY A 76 -8.43 -6.69 -9.75
CA GLY A 76 -8.05 -6.18 -8.45
C GLY A 76 -8.80 -6.88 -7.32
N VAL A 77 -8.58 -6.42 -6.09
CA VAL A 77 -9.32 -6.90 -4.92
C VAL A 77 -10.69 -6.21 -4.82
N PRO A 78 -11.79 -6.96 -4.59
CA PRO A 78 -13.09 -6.37 -4.25
C PRO A 78 -13.11 -5.90 -2.79
N ILE A 79 -13.57 -4.67 -2.53
CA ILE A 79 -13.79 -4.14 -1.18
C ILE A 79 -15.15 -3.44 -1.14
N CYS A 80 -16.13 -4.05 -0.47
CA CYS A 80 -17.47 -3.48 -0.32
C CYS A 80 -17.64 -2.85 1.07
N HIS A 81 -17.09 -3.48 2.10
CA HIS A 81 -17.27 -3.07 3.49
C HIS A 81 -16.02 -3.28 4.36
N LEU A 82 -16.09 -2.83 5.62
CA LEU A 82 -15.00 -2.93 6.59
C LEU A 82 -14.46 -4.36 6.78
N GLY A 83 -15.32 -5.39 6.70
CA GLY A 83 -14.90 -6.79 6.82
C GLY A 83 -13.92 -7.24 5.73
N ASP A 84 -14.05 -6.69 4.51
CA ASP A 84 -13.14 -7.02 3.41
C ASP A 84 -11.79 -6.36 3.63
N MET A 85 -11.80 -5.09 4.08
CA MET A 85 -10.58 -4.37 4.39
C MET A 85 -9.83 -5.01 5.57
N ARG A 86 -10.55 -5.49 6.59
CA ARG A 86 -9.98 -6.28 7.70
C ARG A 86 -9.33 -7.55 7.17
N THR A 87 -10.03 -8.29 6.31
CA THR A 87 -9.50 -9.51 5.70
C THR A 87 -8.27 -9.22 4.84
N LEU A 88 -8.27 -8.11 4.09
CA LEU A 88 -7.16 -7.73 3.21
C LEU A 88 -5.87 -7.48 3.99
N PHE A 89 -5.97 -6.90 5.19
CA PHE A 89 -4.82 -6.53 6.02
C PHE A 89 -4.63 -7.39 7.28
N GLU A 90 -5.32 -8.54 7.36
CA GLU A 90 -5.19 -9.48 8.46
C GLU A 90 -3.71 -9.89 8.66
N ASP A 91 -3.24 -9.80 9.90
CA ASP A 91 -1.85 -10.01 10.34
C ASP A 91 -0.77 -9.16 9.64
N ILE A 92 -1.15 -8.03 9.02
CA ILE A 92 -0.20 -7.05 8.47
C ILE A 92 -0.16 -5.84 9.44
N PRO A 93 1.00 -5.54 10.06
CA PRO A 93 1.11 -4.43 11.01
C PRO A 93 1.10 -3.08 10.28
N LEU A 94 -0.10 -2.53 10.04
CA LEU A 94 -0.32 -1.32 9.25
C LEU A 94 0.45 -0.10 9.77
N GLU A 95 0.67 0.00 11.08
CA GLU A 95 1.42 1.09 11.73
C GLU A 95 2.90 1.11 11.34
N LYS A 96 3.42 0.00 10.82
CA LYS A 96 4.81 -0.13 10.34
C LYS A 96 4.88 -0.20 8.81
N MET A 97 3.76 -0.28 8.13
CA MET A 97 3.71 -0.45 6.69
C MET A 97 3.65 0.88 5.97
N ASN A 98 4.38 0.95 4.85
CA ASN A 98 4.11 1.97 3.86
C ASN A 98 3.10 1.42 2.85
N THR A 99 1.85 1.89 2.95
CA THR A 99 0.73 1.44 2.10
C THR A 99 0.34 2.51 1.10
N SER A 100 0.12 2.09 -0.14
CA SER A 100 -0.44 2.91 -1.22
C SER A 100 -1.70 2.22 -1.70
N MET A 101 -2.71 3.02 -2.02
CA MET A 101 -3.98 2.55 -2.56
C MET A 101 -4.21 3.27 -3.89
N THR A 102 -4.18 2.55 -5.01
CA THR A 102 -4.41 3.16 -6.33
C THR A 102 -5.92 3.30 -6.54
N ILE A 103 -6.46 4.43 -6.09
CA ILE A 103 -7.90 4.69 -6.10
C ILE A 103 -8.17 6.18 -6.33
N ASN A 104 -9.29 6.49 -6.99
CA ASN A 104 -9.68 7.85 -7.37
C ASN A 104 -11.07 8.21 -6.83
N ALA A 105 -12.14 7.93 -7.60
CA ALA A 105 -13.50 8.38 -7.30
C ALA A 105 -14.00 7.99 -5.90
N THR A 106 -13.69 6.77 -5.46
CA THR A 106 -14.11 6.23 -4.15
C THR A 106 -13.05 6.40 -3.06
N SER A 107 -11.99 7.18 -3.30
CA SER A 107 -10.83 7.32 -2.40
C SER A 107 -11.20 7.69 -0.96
N ALA A 108 -12.16 8.60 -0.74
CA ALA A 108 -12.59 8.99 0.60
C ALA A 108 -13.18 7.80 1.39
N TRP A 109 -13.95 6.93 0.73
CA TRP A 109 -14.52 5.73 1.35
C TRP A 109 -13.44 4.71 1.70
N LEU A 110 -12.56 4.39 0.74
CA LEU A 110 -11.48 3.41 0.96
C LEU A 110 -10.48 3.90 2.01
N LEU A 111 -10.20 5.21 2.07
CA LEU A 111 -9.38 5.79 3.13
C LEU A 111 -10.05 5.67 4.50
N ALA A 112 -11.35 5.91 4.60
CA ALA A 112 -12.08 5.73 5.87
C ALA A 112 -12.03 4.27 6.34
N LEU A 113 -12.24 3.31 5.44
CA LEU A 113 -12.09 1.88 5.76
C LEU A 113 -10.65 1.54 6.19
N TYR A 114 -9.65 2.08 5.50
CA TYR A 114 -8.24 1.85 5.85
C TYR A 114 -7.92 2.36 7.26
N VAL A 115 -8.36 3.57 7.61
CA VAL A 115 -8.17 4.14 8.96
C VAL A 115 -8.89 3.28 10.00
N ALA A 116 -10.13 2.89 9.75
CA ALA A 116 -10.91 2.05 10.68
C ALA A 116 -10.36 0.62 10.89
N VAL A 117 -9.49 0.14 9.99
CA VAL A 117 -8.73 -1.12 10.18
C VAL A 117 -7.42 -0.90 10.92
N ALA A 118 -6.86 0.31 10.85
CA ALA A 118 -5.62 0.67 11.52
C ALA A 118 -5.80 1.12 12.99
N GLU A 119 -7.02 1.49 13.39
CA GLU A 119 -7.43 1.70 14.79
C GLU A 119 -7.48 0.39 15.60
#